data_AF-A0A534V2U0-F1
#
_entry.id   AF-A0A534V2U0-F1
#
_cell.length_a   1.000
_cell.length_b   1.000
_cell.length_c   1.000
_cell.angle_alpha   90.00
_cell.angle_beta   90.00
_cell.angle_gamma   90.00
#
_symmetry.space_group_name_H-M   'P 1'
#
loop_
_entity.id
_entity.type
_entity.pdbx_description
1 polymer ?
#
loop_
_entity_poly.entity_id
_entity_poly.type
_entity_poly.pdbx_seq_one_letter_code
_entity_poly.pdbx_strand_id
1 'polypeptide(L)'
;MRSALVAGALCLSVNLSALVAKQGSTAESSNVSDKELRAFAKAYVEYQKIRQNYEPKMNNTRDEKEKLKIQREGDDKVKQALEKQGLTPQGYNRLFAAVNGNPQLRQKALTLIDEERKKS
;
A
#
# COMPACT_ATOMS: atom_id res chain seq x y z
N MET A 1 -45.11 -10.65 39.36
CA MET A 1 -45.84 -11.67 38.57
C MET A 1 -45.71 -11.36 37.09
N ARG A 2 -44.93 -12.18 36.37
CA ARG A 2 -45.13 -12.62 34.98
C ARG A 2 -43.91 -13.45 34.55
N SER A 3 -43.93 -14.71 34.98
CA SER A 3 -43.39 -15.86 34.22
C SER A 3 -43.98 -15.81 32.79
N ALA A 4 -43.42 -16.35 31.72
CA ALA A 4 -42.21 -17.09 31.42
C ALA A 4 -42.15 -17.10 29.87
N LEU A 5 -40.96 -17.22 29.29
CA LEU A 5 -40.79 -18.24 28.27
C LEU A 5 -39.35 -18.74 28.29
N VAL A 6 -39.23 -19.96 28.76
CA VAL A 6 -38.07 -20.83 28.64
C VAL A 6 -38.07 -21.37 27.22
N ALA A 7 -36.94 -21.29 26.53
CA ALA A 7 -36.53 -22.33 25.58
C ALA A 7 -35.00 -22.29 25.50
N GLY A 8 -34.36 -23.21 26.21
CA GLY A 8 -32.92 -23.41 26.17
C GLY A 8 -32.46 -23.90 24.80
N ALA A 9 -31.27 -23.46 24.41
CA ALA A 9 -30.41 -24.18 23.49
C ALA A 9 -28.96 -23.91 23.87
N LEU A 10 -28.30 -25.00 24.29
CA LEU A 10 -26.90 -25.34 24.09
C LEU A 10 -25.82 -24.33 24.51
N CYS A 11 -25.06 -24.75 25.53
CA CYS A 11 -23.65 -24.40 25.66
C CYS A 11 -22.94 -24.53 24.31
N LEU A 12 -22.26 -23.47 23.88
CA LEU A 12 -21.01 -23.53 23.14
C LEU A 12 -20.22 -22.29 23.52
N SER A 13 -19.30 -22.48 24.47
CA SER A 13 -18.11 -21.67 24.64
C SER A 13 -17.41 -21.51 23.29
N VAL A 14 -17.75 -20.45 22.56
CA VAL A 14 -16.99 -20.05 21.39
C VAL A 14 -15.72 -19.38 21.91
N ASN A 15 -14.65 -20.17 21.89
CA ASN A 15 -13.29 -19.76 22.10
C ASN A 15 -12.98 -18.45 21.37
N LEU A 16 -12.36 -17.52 22.08
CA LEU A 16 -11.89 -16.20 21.62
C LEU A 16 -10.69 -16.29 20.66
N SER A 17 -10.55 -17.38 19.88
CA SER A 17 -9.37 -17.63 19.04
C SER A 17 -9.67 -17.70 17.53
N ALA A 18 -10.90 -17.40 17.09
CA ALA A 18 -11.31 -17.54 15.69
C ALA A 18 -11.46 -16.22 14.91
N LEU A 19 -11.16 -15.05 15.50
CA LEU A 19 -11.18 -13.77 14.78
C LEU A 19 -9.82 -13.33 14.20
N VAL A 20 -8.84 -14.25 14.12
CA VAL A 20 -7.53 -14.05 13.45
C VAL A 20 -7.44 -14.88 12.17
N ALA A 21 -8.57 -15.11 11.50
CA ALA A 21 -8.59 -15.74 10.20
C ALA A 21 -9.52 -14.96 9.28
N LYS A 22 -8.91 -14.18 8.38
CA LYS A 22 -9.38 -13.77 7.05
C LYS A 22 -9.34 -12.26 6.78
N GLN A 23 -8.14 -11.69 6.82
CA GLN A 23 -7.74 -10.66 5.84
C GLN A 23 -6.20 -10.51 5.78
N GLY A 24 -5.50 -11.63 5.68
CA GLY A 24 -4.15 -11.66 5.15
C GLY A 24 -4.22 -12.41 3.84
N SER A 25 -4.26 -11.68 2.72
CA SER A 25 -4.02 -12.29 1.41
C SER A 25 -2.70 -13.04 1.51
N THR A 26 -2.79 -14.36 1.49
CA THR A 26 -1.64 -15.25 1.47
C THR A 26 -0.77 -14.82 0.30
N ALA A 27 0.37 -14.25 0.68
CA ALA A 27 1.55 -14.01 -0.11
C ALA A 27 1.61 -14.84 -1.41
N GLU A 28 1.23 -14.23 -2.53
CA GLU A 28 1.90 -14.46 -3.83
C GLU A 28 3.30 -13.81 -3.82
N SER A 29 4.00 -13.84 -2.67
CA SER A 29 5.35 -13.32 -2.51
C SER A 29 6.40 -14.24 -3.14
N SER A 30 5.98 -15.31 -3.83
CA SER A 30 6.85 -16.40 -4.24
C SER A 30 7.58 -16.18 -5.56
N ASN A 31 7.34 -15.12 -6.34
CA ASN A 31 8.23 -14.74 -7.45
C ASN A 31 8.00 -13.29 -7.92
N VAL A 32 8.60 -12.30 -7.24
CA VAL A 32 8.74 -10.97 -7.82
C VAL A 32 9.76 -11.04 -8.95
N SER A 33 9.34 -10.76 -10.18
CA SER A 33 10.23 -10.77 -11.35
C SER A 33 11.13 -9.53 -11.40
N ASP A 34 12.27 -9.63 -12.08
CA ASP A 34 13.16 -8.48 -12.31
C ASP A 34 12.46 -7.33 -13.08
N LYS A 35 11.50 -7.67 -13.96
CA LYS A 35 10.68 -6.67 -14.67
C LYS A 35 9.81 -5.88 -13.70
N GLU A 36 9.13 -6.58 -12.78
CA GLU A 36 8.31 -5.93 -11.75
C GLU A 36 9.16 -5.11 -10.79
N LEU A 37 10.36 -5.58 -10.44
CA LEU A 37 11.27 -4.84 -9.57
C LEU A 37 11.77 -3.54 -10.22
N ARG A 38 12.05 -3.57 -11.53
CA ARG A 38 12.38 -2.36 -12.31
C ARG A 38 11.19 -1.39 -12.39
N ALA A 39 9.98 -1.90 -12.65
CA ALA A 39 8.78 -1.07 -12.66
C ALA A 39 8.54 -0.43 -11.27
N PHE A 40 8.73 -1.20 -10.20
CA PHE A 40 8.67 -0.71 -8.83
C PHE A 40 9.70 0.38 -8.55
N ALA A 41 10.97 0.19 -8.93
CA ALA A 41 12.02 1.19 -8.72
C ALA A 41 11.70 2.52 -9.41
N LYS A 42 11.25 2.47 -10.67
CA LYS A 42 10.80 3.65 -11.43
C LYS A 42 9.63 4.36 -10.75
N ALA A 43 8.59 3.60 -10.43
CA ALA A 43 7.42 4.12 -9.73
C ALA A 43 7.80 4.73 -8.36
N TYR A 44 8.70 4.11 -7.61
CA TYR A 44 9.16 4.60 -6.32
C TYR A 44 9.88 5.95 -6.46
N VAL A 45 10.78 6.10 -7.43
CA VAL A 45 11.49 7.36 -7.67
C VAL A 45 10.51 8.48 -8.05
N GLU A 46 9.59 8.21 -8.98
CA GLU A 46 8.56 9.18 -9.38
C GLU A 46 7.63 9.55 -8.22
N TYR A 47 7.18 8.55 -7.43
CA TYR A 47 6.38 8.77 -6.23
C TYR A 47 7.09 9.71 -5.24
N GLN A 48 8.39 9.50 -5.00
CA GLN A 48 9.17 10.37 -4.11
C GLN A 48 9.28 11.80 -4.64
N LYS A 49 9.46 12.00 -5.95
CA LYS A 49 9.45 13.34 -6.56
C LYS A 49 8.11 14.05 -6.39
N ILE A 50 7.00 13.33 -6.62
CA ILE A 50 5.64 13.86 -6.41
C ILE A 50 5.48 14.28 -4.96
N ARG A 51 5.81 13.39 -4.02
CA ARG A 51 5.74 13.67 -2.59
C ARG A 51 6.56 14.91 -2.19
N GLN A 52 7.81 15.04 -2.65
CA GLN A 52 8.65 16.21 -2.41
C GLN A 52 8.05 17.51 -2.94
N ASN A 53 7.28 17.46 -4.03
CA ASN A 53 6.63 18.64 -4.61
C ASN A 53 5.29 19.00 -3.93
N TYR A 54 4.56 18.01 -3.42
CA TYR A 54 3.22 18.20 -2.87
C TYR A 54 3.19 18.34 -1.33
N GLU A 55 4.10 17.69 -0.60
CA GLU A 55 4.20 17.84 0.87
C GLU A 55 4.36 19.31 1.31
N PRO A 56 5.27 20.11 0.73
CA PRO A 56 5.40 21.52 1.12
C PRO A 56 4.14 22.33 0.81
N LYS A 57 3.48 22.04 -0.33
CA LYS A 57 2.24 22.74 -0.73
C LYS A 57 1.12 22.48 0.28
N MET A 58 0.95 21.23 0.71
CA MET A 58 0.01 20.88 1.77
C MET A 58 0.35 21.57 3.10
N ASN A 59 1.61 21.53 3.52
CA ASN A 59 2.04 22.09 4.80
C ASN A 59 1.90 23.61 4.86
N ASN A 60 2.12 24.30 3.73
CA ASN A 60 2.04 25.76 3.64
C ASN A 60 0.62 26.28 3.41
N THR A 61 -0.35 25.40 3.10
CA THR A 61 -1.73 25.80 2.80
C THR A 61 -2.58 25.75 4.06
N ARG A 62 -3.20 26.88 4.44
CA ARG A 62 -4.09 26.95 5.61
C ARG A 62 -5.53 26.55 5.30
N ASP A 63 -5.99 26.85 4.09
CA ASP A 63 -7.35 26.55 3.67
C ASP A 63 -7.55 25.04 3.45
N GLU A 64 -8.54 24.47 4.12
CA GLU A 64 -8.81 23.03 4.08
C GLU A 64 -9.34 22.57 2.71
N LYS A 65 -10.10 23.41 1.99
CA LYS A 65 -10.58 23.04 0.64
C LYS A 65 -9.44 22.99 -0.35
N GLU A 66 -8.50 23.94 -0.26
CA GLU A 66 -7.32 23.97 -1.11
C GLU A 66 -6.36 22.82 -0.77
N LYS A 67 -6.18 22.47 0.52
CA LYS A 67 -5.47 21.24 0.91
C LYS A 67 -6.05 19.99 0.27
N LEU A 68 -7.37 19.82 0.31
CA LEU A 68 -8.05 18.67 -0.34
C LEU A 68 -7.87 18.66 -1.86
N LYS A 69 -7.74 19.83 -2.49
CA LYS A 69 -7.43 19.93 -3.91
C LYS A 69 -5.98 19.51 -4.19
N ILE A 70 -5.02 20.03 -3.43
CA ILE A 70 -3.60 19.66 -3.53
C ILE A 70 -3.41 18.15 -3.31
N GLN A 71 -4.11 17.57 -2.33
CA GLN A 71 -4.07 16.12 -2.08
C GLN A 71 -4.56 15.33 -3.30
N ARG A 72 -5.74 15.66 -3.84
CA ARG A 72 -6.31 14.98 -5.02
C ARG A 72 -5.40 15.07 -6.24
N GLU A 73 -4.84 16.25 -6.49
CA GLU A 73 -3.87 16.43 -7.57
C GLU A 73 -2.61 15.56 -7.36
N GLY A 74 -2.11 15.48 -6.12
CA GLY A 74 -1.00 14.59 -5.78
C GLY A 74 -1.33 13.12 -6.02
N ASP A 75 -2.50 12.67 -5.57
CA ASP A 75 -2.98 11.30 -5.75
C ASP A 75 -3.12 10.93 -7.23
N ASP A 76 -3.66 11.85 -8.05
CA ASP A 76 -3.75 11.68 -9.50
C ASP A 76 -2.36 11.58 -10.16
N LYS A 77 -1.39 12.39 -9.71
CA LYS A 77 0.00 12.29 -10.21
C LYS A 77 0.64 10.95 -9.84
N VAL A 78 0.39 10.44 -8.63
CA VAL A 78 0.87 9.12 -8.22
C VAL A 78 0.27 8.04 -9.10
N LYS A 79 -1.07 8.06 -9.31
CA LYS A 79 -1.75 7.11 -10.18
C LYS A 79 -1.15 7.11 -11.59
N GLN A 80 -0.95 8.28 -12.18
CA GLN A 80 -0.31 8.43 -13.49
C GLN A 80 1.12 7.87 -13.52
N ALA A 81 1.91 8.09 -12.46
CA ALA A 81 3.26 7.57 -12.36
C ALA A 81 3.28 6.04 -12.30
N LEU A 82 2.34 5.41 -11.59
CA LEU A 82 2.19 3.96 -11.55
C LEU A 82 1.76 3.40 -12.91
N GLU A 83 0.76 3.99 -13.54
CA GLU A 83 0.22 3.56 -14.83
C GLU A 83 1.29 3.59 -15.94
N LYS A 84 2.16 4.61 -15.95
CA LYS A 84 3.31 4.69 -16.87
C LYS A 84 4.27 3.50 -16.77
N GLN A 85 4.35 2.87 -15.59
CA GLN A 85 5.17 1.68 -15.37
C GLN A 85 4.39 0.37 -15.53
N GLY A 86 3.14 0.44 -15.98
CA GLY A 86 2.24 -0.70 -16.07
C GLY A 86 1.80 -1.24 -14.70
N LEU A 87 1.80 -0.39 -13.67
CA LEU A 87 1.41 -0.77 -12.30
C LEU A 87 0.05 -0.17 -11.93
N THR A 88 -0.70 -0.93 -11.14
CA THR A 88 -1.86 -0.44 -10.38
C THR A 88 -1.42 -0.06 -8.96
N PRO A 89 -2.19 0.75 -8.21
CA PRO A 89 -1.93 1.02 -6.79
C PRO A 89 -1.80 -0.26 -5.96
N GLN A 90 -2.68 -1.24 -6.20
CA GLN A 90 -2.62 -2.55 -5.55
C GLN A 90 -1.35 -3.32 -5.92
N GLY A 91 -0.96 -3.32 -7.21
CA GLY A 91 0.25 -3.96 -7.68
C GLY A 91 1.51 -3.36 -7.06
N TYR A 92 1.58 -2.03 -6.97
CA TYR A 92 2.66 -1.33 -6.28
C TYR A 92 2.74 -1.71 -4.80
N ASN A 93 1.61 -1.71 -4.08
CA ASN A 93 1.57 -2.08 -2.66
C ASN A 93 2.00 -3.53 -2.41
N ARG A 94 1.58 -4.46 -3.28
CA ARG A 94 2.03 -5.86 -3.24
C ARG A 94 3.54 -5.96 -3.41
N LEU A 95 4.10 -5.26 -4.40
CA LEU A 95 5.55 -5.22 -4.62
C LEU A 95 6.28 -4.58 -3.44
N PHE A 96 5.76 -3.49 -2.88
CA PHE A 96 6.32 -2.84 -1.70
C PHE A 96 6.37 -3.80 -0.49
N ALA A 97 5.29 -4.54 -0.24
CA ALA A 97 5.25 -5.55 0.82
C ALA A 97 6.25 -6.68 0.57
N ALA A 98 6.33 -7.20 -0.67
CA ALA A 98 7.27 -8.26 -1.03
C ALA A 98 8.74 -7.80 -0.91
N VAL A 99 9.06 -6.59 -1.36
CA VAL A 99 10.39 -5.97 -1.23
C VAL A 99 10.77 -5.79 0.24
N ASN A 100 9.87 -5.31 1.09
CA ASN A 100 10.17 -5.14 2.51
C ASN A 100 10.27 -6.45 3.29
N GLY A 101 9.51 -7.47 2.89
CA GLY A 101 9.51 -8.80 3.52
C GLY A 101 10.69 -9.69 3.13
N ASN A 102 11.46 -9.33 2.11
CA ASN A 102 12.58 -10.14 1.62
C ASN A 102 13.88 -9.30 1.47
N PRO A 103 14.92 -9.57 2.29
CA PRO A 103 16.18 -8.81 2.24
C PRO A 103 16.89 -8.81 0.88
N GLN A 104 16.82 -9.91 0.13
CA GLN A 104 17.44 -10.02 -1.19
C GLN A 104 16.69 -9.16 -2.22
N LEU A 105 15.35 -9.20 -2.21
CA LEU A 105 14.54 -8.31 -3.04
C LEU A 105 14.75 -6.84 -2.67
N ARG A 106 14.83 -6.53 -1.37
CA ARG A 106 15.15 -5.19 -0.87
C ARG A 106 16.47 -4.67 -1.42
N GLN A 107 17.54 -5.46 -1.33
CA GLN A 107 18.85 -5.07 -1.83
C GLN A 107 18.80 -4.78 -3.33
N LYS A 108 18.18 -5.66 -4.12
CA LYS A 108 18.02 -5.45 -5.56
C LYS A 108 17.19 -4.20 -5.88
N ALA A 109 16.08 -3.99 -5.16
CA ALA A 109 15.24 -2.81 -5.34
C ALA A 109 16.00 -1.52 -5.06
N LEU A 110 16.79 -1.48 -3.98
CA LEU A 110 17.60 -0.32 -3.61
C LEU A 110 18.65 0.01 -4.68
N THR A 111 19.32 -1.00 -5.24
CA THR A 111 20.25 -0.81 -6.36
C THR A 111 19.53 -0.19 -7.57
N LEU A 112 18.38 -0.75 -7.97
CA LEU A 112 17.62 -0.22 -9.11
C LEU A 112 17.09 1.20 -8.85
N ILE A 113 16.67 1.51 -7.62
CA ILE A 113 16.24 2.85 -7.22
C ILE A 113 17.40 3.85 -7.32
N ASP A 114 18.59 3.46 -6.87
CA ASP A 114 19.78 4.32 -6.97
C ASP A 114 20.18 4.58 -8.43
N GLU A 115 20.15 3.54 -9.27
CA GLU A 115 20.36 3.69 -10.71
C GLU A 115 19.33 4.61 -11.38
N GLU A 116 18.06 4.48 -11.02
CA GLU A 116 16.99 5.31 -11.58
C GLU A 116 17.10 6.77 -11.13
N ARG A 117 17.49 7.02 -9.88
CA ARG A 117 17.76 8.38 -9.37
C ARG A 117 18.88 9.08 -10.13
N LYS A 118 19.90 8.35 -10.58
CA LYS A 118 21.02 8.91 -11.36
C LYS A 118 20.64 9.28 -12.80
N LYS A 119 19.54 8.70 -13.32
CA LYS A 119 19.04 8.93 -14.70
C LYS A 119 17.96 10.00 -14.79
N SER A 120 17.32 10.26 -13.65
CA SER A 120 16.22 11.19 -13.45
C SER A 120 16.69 12.63 -13.27
#